data_AF-A0A369H7V7-F1
#
_entry.id   AF-A0A369H7V7-F1
#
_cell.length_a   1.000
_cell.length_b   1.000
_cell.length_c   1.000
_cell.angle_alpha   90.00
_cell.angle_beta   90.00
_cell.angle_gamma   90.00
#
_symmetry.space_group_name_H-M   'P 1'
#
loop_
_entity.id
_entity.type
_entity.pdbx_description
1 polymer ?
#
loop_
_entity_poly.entity_id
_entity_poly.type
_entity_poly.pdbx_seq_one_letter_code
_entity_poly.pdbx_strand_id
1 'polypeptide(L)'
;MSYKLSSLTLSLLTTALPSVVLGCKCVDSDGKAQNGLTQHCCVQLGGWFRFGNDCYAGSISEDLYDFRLCCGDEWPLSEVWRGSDCDYPEYSVGSIRR
;
A
#
# COMPACT_ATOMS: atom_id res chain seq x y z
N MET A 1 -7.79 -53.52 -28.61
CA MET A 1 -7.92 -52.06 -28.86
C MET A 1 -8.34 -51.46 -27.51
N SER A 2 -7.42 -50.94 -26.67
CA SER A 2 -6.86 -49.56 -26.68
C SER A 2 -7.99 -48.52 -26.64
N TYR A 3 -8.14 -47.58 -25.70
CA TYR A 3 -7.22 -46.65 -25.00
C TYR A 3 -7.86 -46.19 -23.66
N LYS A 4 -7.17 -46.32 -22.52
CA LYS A 4 -6.52 -45.26 -21.70
C LYS A 4 -7.44 -44.23 -21.02
N LEU A 5 -7.40 -44.28 -19.68
CA LEU A 5 -7.34 -43.22 -18.67
C LEU A 5 -7.72 -41.78 -19.06
N SER A 6 -8.44 -41.16 -18.11
CA SER A 6 -8.21 -39.79 -17.65
C SER A 6 -9.01 -38.67 -18.32
N SER A 7 -9.96 -38.11 -17.56
CA SER A 7 -10.04 -36.66 -17.44
C SER A 7 -10.89 -36.26 -16.23
N LEU A 8 -10.24 -36.16 -15.06
CA LEU A 8 -10.66 -35.20 -14.05
C LEU A 8 -10.27 -33.83 -14.60
N THR A 9 -11.23 -33.14 -15.22
CA THR A 9 -11.05 -31.74 -15.64
C THR A 9 -11.02 -30.88 -14.39
N LEU A 10 -9.84 -30.78 -13.78
CA LEU A 10 -9.52 -29.82 -12.74
C LEU A 10 -9.38 -28.46 -13.42
N SER A 11 -10.47 -27.69 -13.44
CA SER A 11 -10.44 -26.30 -13.90
C SER A 11 -9.58 -25.48 -12.93
N LEU A 12 -8.30 -25.29 -13.26
CA LEU A 12 -7.45 -24.31 -12.60
C LEU A 12 -8.01 -22.92 -12.95
N LEU A 13 -8.76 -22.31 -12.03
CA LEU A 13 -8.95 -20.86 -12.04
C LEU A 13 -7.65 -20.23 -11.54
N THR A 14 -6.74 -19.90 -12.45
CA THR A 14 -5.66 -18.95 -12.16
C THR A 14 -6.27 -17.56 -12.14
N THR A 15 -6.70 -17.11 -10.96
CA THR A 15 -6.94 -15.68 -10.72
C THR A 15 -5.59 -14.98 -10.76
N ALA A 16 -5.19 -14.48 -11.92
CA ALA A 16 -4.16 -13.46 -12.01
C ALA A 16 -4.72 -12.24 -11.28
N LEU A 17 -4.41 -12.09 -9.98
CA LEU A 17 -4.62 -10.82 -9.32
C LEU A 17 -3.85 -9.79 -10.16
N PRO A 18 -4.46 -8.68 -10.59
CA PRO A 18 -3.66 -7.59 -11.11
C PRO A 18 -2.65 -7.29 -10.02
N SER A 19 -1.37 -7.41 -10.34
CA SER A 19 -0.30 -6.83 -9.53
C SER A 19 -0.51 -5.33 -9.61
N VAL A 20 -1.47 -4.82 -8.84
CA VAL A 20 -1.65 -3.41 -8.61
C VAL A 20 -0.28 -3.00 -8.10
N VAL A 21 0.47 -2.24 -8.90
CA VAL A 21 1.71 -1.62 -8.45
C VAL A 21 1.24 -0.59 -7.44
N LEU A 22 0.97 -1.04 -6.21
CA LEU A 22 0.51 -0.21 -5.11
C LEU A 22 1.72 0.66 -4.77
N GLY A 23 1.65 1.94 -5.15
CA GLY A 23 2.52 2.97 -4.61
C GLY A 23 1.89 3.46 -3.31
N CYS A 24 2.67 3.53 -2.24
CA CYS A 24 2.27 4.14 -0.97
C CYS A 24 2.68 5.60 -0.94
N LYS A 25 1.77 6.43 -0.45
CA LYS A 25 1.94 7.86 -0.23
C LYS A 25 1.45 8.22 1.16
N CYS A 26 2.20 9.11 1.79
CA CYS A 26 1.64 9.88 2.90
C CYS A 26 0.65 10.89 2.33
N VAL A 27 -0.54 10.97 2.91
CA VAL A 27 -1.61 11.90 2.53
C VAL A 27 -2.07 12.69 3.75
N ASP A 28 -2.53 13.92 3.55
CA ASP A 28 -3.19 14.71 4.61
C ASP A 28 -4.70 14.40 4.71
N SER A 29 -5.40 15.12 5.58
CA SER A 29 -6.85 14.99 5.77
C SER A 29 -7.69 15.35 4.53
N ASP A 30 -7.14 16.11 3.58
CA ASP A 30 -7.79 16.41 2.30
C ASP A 30 -7.48 15.34 1.23
N GLY A 31 -6.67 14.33 1.57
CA GLY A 31 -6.16 13.34 0.63
C GLY A 31 -5.02 13.85 -0.26
N LYS A 32 -4.41 15.01 0.05
CA LYS A 32 -3.31 15.54 -0.76
C LYS A 32 -2.01 14.80 -0.41
N ALA A 33 -1.33 14.36 -1.46
CA ALA A 33 -0.06 13.67 -1.36
C ALA A 33 1.03 14.58 -0.77
N GLN A 34 1.73 14.04 0.24
CA GLN A 34 2.87 14.65 0.89
C GLN A 34 4.14 13.96 0.37
N ASN A 35 4.57 14.32 -0.84
CA ASN A 35 5.65 13.60 -1.54
C ASN A 35 6.98 13.61 -0.78
N GLY A 36 7.34 14.73 -0.13
CA GLY A 36 8.57 14.82 0.66
C GLY A 36 8.55 13.87 1.86
N LEU A 37 7.40 13.79 2.55
CA LEU A 37 7.21 12.86 3.66
C LEU A 37 7.17 11.40 3.18
N THR A 38 6.49 11.15 2.06
CA THR A 38 6.47 9.84 1.40
C THR A 38 7.88 9.36 1.08
N GLN A 39 8.72 10.23 0.52
CA GLN A 39 10.11 9.90 0.23
C GLN A 39 10.89 9.61 1.51
N HIS A 40 10.73 10.46 2.54
CA HIS A 40 11.41 10.29 3.82
C HIS A 40 11.08 8.94 4.46
N CYS A 41 9.80 8.64 4.64
CA CYS A 41 9.32 7.39 5.23
C CYS A 41 9.70 6.17 4.40
N CYS A 42 9.62 6.27 3.07
CA CYS A 42 10.03 5.18 2.19
C CYS A 42 11.51 4.83 2.35
N VAL A 43 12.38 5.85 2.39
CA VAL A 43 13.84 5.65 2.52
C VAL A 43 14.21 5.16 3.92
N GLN A 44 13.56 5.68 4.98
CA GLN A 44 13.77 5.20 6.35
C GLN A 44 13.53 3.70 6.49
N LEU A 45 12.51 3.17 5.82
CA LEU A 45 12.17 1.75 5.84
C LEU A 45 12.93 0.90 4.81
N GLY A 46 13.90 1.49 4.09
CA GLY A 46 14.66 0.77 3.06
C GLY A 46 13.86 0.47 1.78
N GLY A 47 12.72 1.12 1.60
CA GLY A 47 11.86 0.99 0.43
C GLY A 47 12.40 1.66 -0.83
N TRP A 48 11.73 1.38 -1.96
CA TRP A 48 12.07 1.93 -3.26
C TRP A 48 11.12 3.06 -3.64
N PHE A 49 11.61 4.29 -3.52
CA PHE A 49 10.90 5.47 -4.00
C PHE A 49 10.96 5.54 -5.54
N ARG A 50 9.80 5.51 -6.19
CA ARG A 50 9.64 5.45 -7.65
C ARG A 50 8.77 6.58 -8.16
N PHE A 51 8.93 6.90 -9.44
CA PHE A 51 8.10 7.86 -10.18
C PHE A 51 8.02 9.29 -9.59
N GLY A 52 8.89 9.62 -8.64
CA GLY A 52 8.99 10.94 -8.02
C GLY A 52 7.96 11.22 -6.93
N ASN A 53 7.11 10.26 -6.57
CA ASN A 53 6.05 10.46 -5.59
C ASN A 53 5.52 9.19 -4.92
N ASP A 54 5.98 7.98 -5.29
CA ASP A 54 5.45 6.71 -4.79
C ASP A 54 6.51 5.92 -4.03
N CYS A 55 6.16 5.35 -2.87
CA CYS A 55 6.92 4.25 -2.30
C CYS A 55 6.41 2.93 -2.87
N TYR A 56 7.25 2.11 -3.50
CA TYR A 56 6.80 0.81 -4.01
C TYR A 56 6.37 -0.10 -2.85
N ALA A 57 5.07 -0.40 -2.71
CA ALA A 57 4.53 -1.17 -1.59
C ALA A 57 5.19 -2.55 -1.45
N GLY A 58 5.56 -3.17 -2.58
CA GLY A 58 6.24 -4.47 -2.57
C GLY A 58 7.65 -4.44 -1.97
N SER A 59 8.28 -3.27 -1.84
CA SER A 59 9.58 -3.13 -1.14
C SER A 59 9.46 -2.88 0.35
N ILE A 60 8.25 -2.58 0.84
CA ILE A 60 7.96 -2.31 2.26
C ILE A 60 6.76 -3.13 2.74
N SER A 61 6.50 -4.28 2.12
CA SER A 61 5.26 -5.04 2.34
C SER A 61 5.13 -5.55 3.77
N GLU A 62 6.25 -5.76 4.46
CA GLU A 62 6.30 -6.16 5.87
C GLU A 62 6.25 -4.95 6.82
N ASP A 63 6.49 -3.74 6.30
CA ASP A 63 6.63 -2.48 7.07
C ASP A 63 5.54 -1.46 6.72
N LEU A 64 4.42 -1.88 6.12
CA LEU A 64 3.32 -0.97 5.73
C LEU A 64 2.74 -0.22 6.95
N TYR A 65 2.68 -0.90 8.09
CA TYR A 65 2.26 -0.30 9.36
C TYR A 65 3.26 0.77 9.82
N ASP A 66 4.57 0.49 9.75
CA ASP A 66 5.61 1.46 10.11
C ASP A 66 5.64 2.64 9.14
N PHE A 67 5.32 2.43 7.86
CA PHE A 67 5.16 3.50 6.89
C PHE A 67 3.99 4.42 7.29
N ARG A 68 2.86 3.85 7.72
CA ARG A 68 1.72 4.62 8.25
C ARG A 68 2.10 5.40 9.50
N LEU A 69 2.80 4.78 10.46
CA LEU A 69 3.25 5.47 11.67
C LEU A 69 4.20 6.61 11.30
N CYS A 70 5.16 6.40 10.40
CA CYS A 70 6.03 7.47 9.94
C CYS A 70 5.24 8.64 9.32
N CYS A 71 4.22 8.36 8.52
CA CYS A 71 3.36 9.41 7.96
C CYS A 71 2.62 10.22 9.05
N GLY A 72 2.22 9.59 10.16
CA GLY A 72 1.36 10.20 11.20
C GLY A 72 2.10 10.76 12.43
N ASP A 73 3.10 10.04 12.94
CA ASP A 73 3.75 10.30 14.23
C ASP A 73 4.99 11.20 14.13
N GLU A 74 5.60 11.32 12.96
CA GLU A 74 6.89 12.01 12.85
C GLU A 74 6.77 13.55 12.86
N TRP A 75 5.55 14.10 12.76
CA TRP A 75 5.30 15.55 12.72
C TRP A 75 4.21 16.02 13.71
N PRO A 76 4.45 15.95 15.04
CA PRO A 76 3.54 16.46 16.07
C PRO A 76 3.39 17.99 16.08
N LEU A 77 4.08 18.72 15.19
CA LEU A 77 4.09 20.19 15.11
C LEU A 77 3.12 20.78 14.08
N SER A 78 2.28 19.95 13.46
CA SER A 78 1.15 20.43 12.68
C SER A 78 -0.11 19.77 13.20
N GLU A 79 -1.13 20.57 13.54
CA GLU A 79 -2.51 20.12 13.79
C GLU A 79 -3.15 19.40 12.58
N VAL A 80 -2.35 19.09 11.55
CA VAL A 80 -2.71 18.48 10.28
C VAL A 80 -2.50 16.98 10.41
N TRP A 81 -3.61 16.24 10.44
CA TRP A 81 -3.61 14.78 10.36
C TRP A 81 -2.94 14.32 9.07
N ARG A 82 -2.17 13.24 9.16
CA ARG A 82 -1.52 12.58 8.03
C ARG A 82 -1.63 11.05 8.20
N GLY A 83 -1.75 10.34 7.08
CA GLY A 83 -1.84 8.89 7.03
C GLY A 83 -1.22 8.32 5.75
N SER A 84 -1.32 7.01 5.55
CA SER A 84 -0.84 6.30 4.35
C SER A 84 -2.01 5.84 3.49
N ASP A 85 -1.93 5.99 2.16
CA ASP A 85 -2.94 5.49 1.21
C ASP A 85 -2.80 3.99 0.87
N CYS A 86 -1.74 3.34 1.35
CA CYS A 86 -1.56 1.88 1.27
C CYS A 86 -2.29 1.11 2.38
N ASP A 87 -2.82 1.81 3.38
CA ASP A 87 -3.78 1.25 4.32
C ASP A 87 -5.14 1.18 3.59
N TYR A 88 -5.40 0.06 2.90
CA TYR A 88 -6.71 -0.28 2.31
C TYR A 88 -7.84 -0.17 3.38
N PRO A 89 -9.11 0.02 2.99
CA PRO A 89 -9.84 1.26 2.71
C PRO A 89 -10.66 1.82 3.91
N GLU A 90 -10.30 1.59 5.19
CA GLU A 90 -11.11 2.12 6.30
C GLU A 90 -11.07 3.65 6.44
N TYR A 91 -10.19 4.32 5.70
CA TYR A 91 -10.06 5.79 5.68
C TYR A 91 -10.64 6.48 4.44
N SER A 92 -11.42 5.77 3.62
CA SER A 92 -12.25 6.43 2.61
C SER A 92 -13.46 7.08 3.30
N VAL A 93 -13.28 8.32 3.76
CA VAL A 93 -14.36 9.27 4.13
C VAL A 93 -15.37 8.72 5.15
N GLY A 94 -15.06 8.82 6.45
CA GLY A 94 -16.12 8.82 7.47
C GLY A 94 -15.92 8.04 8.77
N SER A 95 -14.73 7.54 9.10
CA SER A 95 -14.55 6.86 10.39
C SER A 95 -14.28 7.86 11.52
N ILE A 96 -15.36 8.09 12.26
CA ILE A 96 -15.56 8.90 13.47
C ILE A 96 -14.41 8.74 14.48
N ARG A 97 -13.89 9.89 14.96
CA ARG A 97 -13.12 9.98 16.21
C ARG A 97 -13.88 9.27 17.32
N ARG A 98 -13.27 8.25 17.94
CA ARG A 98 -13.60 7.85 19.31
C ARG A 98 -12.38 8.02 20.18
#